data_AF-A0A4R3L701-F1
#
_entry.id   AF-A0A4R3L701-F1
#
_cell.length_a   1.000
_cell.length_b   1.000
_cell.length_c   1.000
_cell.angle_alpha   90.00
_cell.angle_beta   90.00
_cell.angle_gamma   90.00
#
_symmetry.space_group_name_H-M   'P 1'
#
loop_
_entity.id
_entity.type
_entity.pdbx_description
1 polymer ?
#
loop_
_entity_poly.entity_id
_entity_poly.type
_entity_poly.pdbx_seq_one_letter_code
_entity_poly.pdbx_strand_id
1 'polypeptide(L)'
;MTKSFRFLWFGQSLANLGDSLYILAIITMIYRLTGSATLSALVPVINLSARLISGVLSPLLFQKFDLVHLLIFSQFGQTLGLALLSIWLMNFSSLVGLWFLLPLISFLDGWTVPARNSLVPRLVDEKILVKANGILSTTDQVLLLIGWSLGGILVVWLGSIPLLWLTVIFYLISSISLFFIKDPMQTIKSQTKPKQQKWQSIKEGWSILLTHPILKRLALMDVFEYLAGTVWAGAIVLAFVEKVLHQDESWWGWINGAYFAGTILGGLLIIHLSNQLEPHLFKALWIGSLSMAIFTLFFAWNTIPILSLILCVLMGPPYQAREIAERTLLQQHTSMEDMPKVFSAYSTLGYTLFGLGVLIAGWIADHVHVQWVYMGATVLSGISGIIALTLRKITQYKGNDPRIL
;
A
#
# COMPACT_ATOMS: atom_id res chain seq x y z
N MET A 1 0.67 -11.85 20.83
CA MET A 1 -0.27 -11.55 19.73
C MET A 1 -1.65 -12.05 20.09
N THR A 2 -2.67 -11.19 20.02
CA THR A 2 -4.05 -11.54 20.38
C THR A 2 -4.73 -12.38 19.30
N LYS A 3 -5.83 -13.07 19.66
CA LYS A 3 -6.67 -13.78 18.67
C LYS A 3 -7.25 -12.81 17.64
N SER A 4 -7.73 -11.65 18.07
CA SER A 4 -8.25 -10.59 17.20
C SER A 4 -7.23 -10.13 16.15
N PHE A 5 -5.97 -9.95 16.53
CA PHE A 5 -4.91 -9.60 15.57
C PHE A 5 -4.70 -10.69 14.51
N ARG A 6 -4.73 -11.97 14.91
CA ARG A 6 -4.59 -13.10 13.96
C ARG A 6 -5.75 -13.16 12.97
N PHE A 7 -6.98 -12.91 13.42
CA PHE A 7 -8.15 -12.83 12.52
C PHE A 7 -8.08 -11.63 11.57
N LEU A 8 -7.62 -10.47 12.05
CA LEU A 8 -7.36 -9.31 11.19
C LEU A 8 -6.29 -9.63 10.14
N TRP A 9 -5.15 -10.16 10.57
CA TRP A 9 -4.04 -10.52 9.69
C TRP A 9 -4.45 -11.55 8.64
N PHE A 10 -5.06 -12.67 9.06
CA PHE A 10 -5.47 -13.74 8.14
C PHE A 10 -6.54 -13.29 7.15
N GLY A 11 -7.58 -12.59 7.62
CA GLY A 11 -8.63 -12.08 6.74
C GLY A 11 -8.06 -11.11 5.71
N GLN A 12 -7.38 -10.06 6.17
CA GLN A 12 -6.79 -9.06 5.27
C GLN A 12 -5.79 -9.65 4.28
N SER A 13 -5.06 -10.72 4.67
CA SER A 13 -4.19 -11.46 3.77
C SER A 13 -4.97 -12.10 2.61
N LEU A 14 -6.08 -12.78 2.89
CA LEU A 14 -6.91 -13.38 1.84
C LEU A 14 -7.57 -12.32 0.95
N ALA A 15 -8.04 -11.22 1.53
CA ALA A 15 -8.60 -10.10 0.76
C ALA A 15 -7.56 -9.49 -0.20
N ASN A 16 -6.35 -9.20 0.28
CA ASN A 16 -5.27 -8.63 -0.54
C ASN A 16 -4.83 -9.56 -1.69
N LEU A 17 -4.83 -10.88 -1.45
CA LEU A 17 -4.61 -11.85 -2.51
C LEU A 17 -5.76 -11.85 -3.53
N GLY A 18 -7.00 -11.82 -3.05
CA GLY A 18 -8.19 -11.66 -3.86
C GLY A 18 -8.13 -10.42 -4.75
N ASP A 19 -7.74 -9.26 -4.19
CA ASP A 19 -7.56 -8.00 -4.91
C ASP A 19 -6.66 -8.16 -6.14
N SER A 20 -5.48 -8.73 -5.93
CA SER A 20 -4.49 -8.90 -6.99
C SER A 20 -5.01 -9.84 -8.09
N LEU A 21 -5.63 -10.96 -7.70
CA LEU A 21 -6.12 -11.96 -8.64
C LEU A 21 -7.35 -11.49 -9.44
N TYR A 22 -8.30 -10.78 -8.84
CA TYR A 22 -9.50 -10.36 -9.57
C TYR A 22 -9.16 -9.24 -10.56
N ILE A 23 -8.29 -8.30 -10.17
CA ILE A 23 -7.83 -7.23 -11.07
C ILE A 23 -7.18 -7.86 -12.30
N LEU A 24 -6.30 -8.84 -12.10
CA LEU A 24 -5.63 -9.53 -13.18
C LEU A 24 -6.59 -10.36 -14.06
N ALA A 25 -7.55 -11.05 -13.45
CA ALA A 25 -8.58 -11.80 -14.16
C ALA A 25 -9.39 -10.88 -15.09
N ILE A 26 -9.79 -9.70 -14.59
CA ILE A 26 -10.54 -8.68 -15.32
C ILE A 26 -9.72 -8.08 -16.45
N ILE A 27 -8.48 -7.65 -16.18
CA ILE A 27 -7.57 -7.08 -17.20
C ILE A 27 -7.42 -8.05 -18.37
N THR A 28 -7.16 -9.33 -18.06
CA THR A 28 -6.97 -10.38 -19.06
C THR A 28 -8.25 -10.68 -19.83
N MET A 29 -9.40 -10.71 -19.14
CA MET A 29 -10.69 -10.97 -19.78
C MET A 29 -11.07 -9.88 -20.77
N ILE A 30 -10.93 -8.61 -20.38
CA ILE A 30 -11.20 -7.47 -21.28
C ILE A 30 -10.29 -7.54 -22.50
N TYR A 31 -9.00 -7.82 -22.31
CA TYR A 31 -8.06 -7.90 -23.43
C TYR A 31 -8.43 -9.04 -24.39
N ARG A 32 -8.74 -10.23 -23.88
CA ARG A 32 -9.13 -11.39 -24.71
C ARG A 32 -10.43 -11.16 -25.48
N LEU A 33 -11.40 -10.46 -24.90
CA LEU A 33 -12.69 -10.21 -25.54
C LEU A 33 -12.65 -9.06 -26.56
N THR A 34 -11.79 -8.05 -26.34
CA THR A 34 -11.82 -6.80 -27.13
C THR A 34 -10.59 -6.58 -28.00
N GLY A 35 -9.47 -7.24 -27.71
CA GLY A 35 -8.16 -6.93 -28.28
C GLY A 35 -7.59 -5.56 -27.88
N SER A 36 -8.25 -4.82 -26.98
CA SER A 36 -7.88 -3.43 -26.65
C SER A 36 -7.07 -3.36 -25.36
N ALA A 37 -5.78 -3.05 -25.49
CA ALA A 37 -4.93 -2.75 -24.34
C ALA A 37 -5.42 -1.51 -23.56
N THR A 38 -5.98 -0.52 -24.26
CA THR A 38 -6.55 0.70 -23.66
C THR A 38 -7.70 0.38 -22.71
N LEU A 39 -8.65 -0.47 -23.13
CA LEU A 39 -9.76 -0.86 -22.27
C LEU A 39 -9.28 -1.65 -21.04
N SER A 40 -8.29 -2.53 -21.21
CA SER A 40 -7.67 -3.24 -20.09
C SER A 40 -6.95 -2.30 -19.12
N ALA A 41 -6.28 -1.27 -19.63
CA ALA A 41 -5.59 -0.27 -18.80
C ALA A 41 -6.54 0.64 -18.01
N LEU A 42 -7.80 0.77 -18.40
CA LEU A 42 -8.80 1.51 -17.61
C LEU A 42 -9.13 0.83 -16.27
N VAL A 43 -8.92 -0.48 -16.15
CA VAL A 43 -9.21 -1.23 -14.91
C VAL A 43 -8.42 -0.70 -13.71
N PRO A 44 -7.08 -0.65 -13.73
CA PRO A 44 -6.31 -0.08 -12.63
C PRO A 44 -6.59 1.42 -12.42
N VAL A 45 -6.90 2.18 -13.48
CA VAL A 45 -7.27 3.60 -13.37
C VAL A 45 -8.57 3.78 -12.59
N ILE A 46 -9.60 2.99 -12.91
CA ILE A 46 -10.88 3.00 -12.18
C ILE A 46 -10.68 2.53 -10.75
N ASN A 47 -9.90 1.47 -10.54
CA ASN A 47 -9.60 0.97 -9.20
C ASN A 47 -8.95 2.05 -8.32
N LEU A 48 -7.88 2.68 -8.82
CA LEU A 48 -7.17 3.76 -8.12
C LEU A 48 -8.10 4.95 -7.86
N SER A 49 -8.86 5.39 -8.87
CA SER A 49 -9.76 6.54 -8.75
C SER A 49 -10.85 6.31 -7.72
N ALA A 50 -11.48 5.14 -7.74
CA ALA A 50 -12.52 4.78 -6.78
C ALA A 50 -11.98 4.68 -5.35
N ARG A 51 -10.79 4.08 -5.17
CA ARG A 51 -10.10 4.02 -3.87
C ARG A 51 -9.70 5.39 -3.37
N LEU A 52 -9.27 6.30 -4.25
CA LEU A 52 -8.94 7.69 -3.90
C LEU A 52 -10.18 8.45 -3.42
N ILE A 53 -11.29 8.39 -4.16
CA ILE A 53 -12.55 9.03 -3.76
C ILE A 53 -13.02 8.48 -2.41
N SER A 54 -12.98 7.15 -2.26
CA SER A 54 -13.32 6.47 -1.01
C SER A 54 -12.42 6.89 0.14
N GLY A 55 -11.11 6.97 -0.09
CA GLY A 55 -10.10 7.41 0.87
C GLY A 55 -10.41 8.81 1.41
N VAL A 56 -10.75 9.76 0.53
CA VAL A 56 -11.17 11.13 0.90
C VAL A 56 -12.45 11.14 1.73
N LEU A 57 -13.41 10.25 1.43
CA LEU A 57 -14.71 10.21 2.10
C LEU A 57 -14.70 9.35 3.38
N SER A 58 -13.72 8.47 3.55
CA SER A 58 -13.63 7.54 4.68
C SER A 58 -13.67 8.19 6.08
N PRO A 59 -13.16 9.43 6.32
CA PRO A 59 -13.31 10.10 7.61
C PRO A 59 -14.76 10.32 8.02
N LEU A 60 -15.67 10.50 7.05
CA LEU A 60 -17.11 10.63 7.30
C LEU A 60 -17.73 9.34 7.85
N LEU A 61 -17.18 8.20 7.43
CA LEU A 61 -17.61 6.87 7.86
C LEU A 61 -17.04 6.54 9.25
N PHE A 62 -15.78 6.89 9.50
CA PHE A 62 -15.11 6.65 10.79
C PHE A 62 -15.75 7.41 11.97
N GLN A 63 -16.48 8.50 11.70
CA GLN A 63 -17.29 9.20 12.70
C GLN A 63 -18.54 8.42 13.13
N LYS A 64 -19.13 7.64 12.21
CA LYS A 64 -20.44 7.02 12.40
C LYS A 64 -20.36 5.56 12.78
N PHE A 65 -19.33 4.87 12.32
CA PHE A 65 -19.22 3.43 12.41
C PHE A 65 -17.89 3.02 13.02
N ASP A 66 -17.88 1.89 13.71
CA ASP A 66 -16.65 1.30 14.24
C ASP A 66 -15.79 0.73 13.11
N LEU A 67 -14.48 0.66 13.35
CA LEU A 67 -13.52 0.20 12.35
C LEU A 67 -13.76 -1.26 11.94
N VAL A 68 -14.05 -2.14 12.91
CA VAL A 68 -14.36 -3.55 12.64
C VAL A 68 -15.61 -3.68 11.76
N HIS A 69 -16.68 -2.94 12.09
CA HIS A 69 -17.91 -2.92 11.30
C HIS A 69 -17.68 -2.41 9.87
N LEU A 70 -16.87 -1.36 9.70
CA LEU A 70 -16.53 -0.85 8.37
C LEU A 70 -15.71 -1.83 7.54
N LEU A 71 -14.81 -2.58 8.16
CA LEU A 71 -14.06 -3.64 7.48
C LEU A 71 -14.98 -4.81 7.08
N ILE A 72 -15.87 -5.24 7.98
CA ILE A 72 -16.86 -6.29 7.67
C ILE A 72 -17.75 -5.83 6.50
N PHE A 73 -18.28 -4.60 6.55
CA PHE A 73 -19.12 -4.05 5.51
C PHE A 73 -18.40 -3.98 4.15
N SER A 74 -17.14 -3.51 4.16
CA SER A 74 -16.30 -3.46 2.97
C SER A 74 -16.14 -4.84 2.34
N GLN A 75 -15.62 -5.80 3.11
CA GLN A 75 -15.30 -7.11 2.56
C GLN A 75 -16.52 -7.93 2.18
N PHE A 76 -17.60 -7.83 2.95
CA PHE A 76 -18.85 -8.48 2.59
C PHE A 76 -19.46 -7.87 1.33
N GLY A 77 -19.42 -6.53 1.21
CA GLY A 77 -19.85 -5.83 0.01
C GLY A 77 -18.99 -6.19 -1.21
N GLN A 78 -17.67 -6.32 -1.06
CA GLN A 78 -16.78 -6.80 -2.11
C GLN A 78 -17.08 -8.26 -2.49
N THR A 79 -17.34 -9.13 -1.51
CA THR A 79 -17.76 -10.52 -1.76
C THR A 79 -19.00 -10.57 -2.64
N LEU A 80 -20.04 -9.81 -2.27
CA LEU A 80 -21.27 -9.73 -3.05
C LEU A 80 -21.04 -9.11 -4.43
N GLY A 81 -20.30 -8.01 -4.51
CA GLY A 81 -19.99 -7.33 -5.76
C GLY A 81 -19.22 -8.23 -6.73
N LEU A 82 -18.22 -8.95 -6.25
CA LEU A 82 -17.45 -9.91 -7.04
C LEU A 82 -18.29 -11.13 -7.46
N ALA A 83 -19.17 -11.63 -6.59
CA ALA A 83 -20.09 -12.71 -6.95
C ALA A 83 -21.07 -12.27 -8.05
N LEU A 84 -21.68 -11.09 -7.90
CA LEU A 84 -22.57 -10.51 -8.92
C LEU A 84 -21.82 -10.26 -10.22
N LEU A 85 -20.59 -9.74 -10.17
CA LEU A 85 -19.76 -9.54 -11.35
C LEU A 85 -19.43 -10.87 -12.04
N SER A 86 -19.08 -11.90 -11.27
CA SER A 86 -18.79 -13.24 -11.80
C SER A 86 -20.01 -13.85 -12.47
N ILE A 87 -21.18 -13.77 -11.84
CA ILE A 87 -22.45 -14.23 -12.41
C ILE A 87 -22.79 -13.44 -13.68
N TRP A 88 -22.61 -12.12 -13.68
CA TRP A 88 -22.86 -11.29 -14.86
C TRP A 88 -21.99 -11.72 -16.04
N LEU A 89 -20.68 -11.83 -15.82
CA LEU A 89 -19.71 -12.18 -16.86
C LEU A 89 -19.86 -13.62 -17.38
N MET A 90 -20.50 -14.52 -16.62
CA MET A 90 -20.86 -15.87 -17.07
C MET A 90 -22.07 -15.88 -18.02
N ASN A 91 -23.06 -15.02 -17.75
CA ASN A 91 -24.35 -15.05 -18.44
C ASN A 91 -24.44 -14.04 -19.60
N PHE A 92 -23.63 -12.99 -19.57
CA PHE A 92 -23.67 -11.91 -20.55
C PHE A 92 -22.29 -11.68 -21.15
N SER A 93 -22.21 -11.63 -22.49
CA SER A 93 -20.99 -11.23 -23.20
C SER A 93 -20.68 -9.73 -23.11
N SER A 94 -21.54 -8.96 -22.43
CA SER A 94 -21.44 -7.51 -22.32
C SER A 94 -20.59 -7.09 -21.13
N LEU A 95 -19.62 -6.21 -21.38
CA LEU A 95 -18.78 -5.58 -20.36
C LEU A 95 -19.49 -4.48 -19.57
N VAL A 96 -20.77 -4.18 -19.85
CA VAL A 96 -21.50 -3.09 -19.16
C VAL A 96 -21.54 -3.32 -17.65
N GLY A 97 -21.88 -4.52 -17.19
CA GLY A 97 -21.91 -4.83 -15.76
C GLY A 97 -20.56 -4.64 -15.05
N LEU A 98 -19.46 -4.89 -15.77
CA LEU A 98 -18.10 -4.69 -15.27
C LEU A 98 -17.83 -3.21 -14.98
N TRP A 99 -18.16 -2.32 -15.92
CA TRP A 99 -17.93 -0.89 -15.76
C TRP A 99 -18.76 -0.25 -14.65
N PHE A 100 -19.88 -0.87 -14.25
CA PHE A 100 -20.66 -0.46 -13.09
C PHE A 100 -20.18 -1.07 -11.77
N LEU A 101 -19.87 -2.37 -11.74
CA LEU A 101 -19.52 -3.08 -10.50
C LEU A 101 -18.08 -2.84 -10.05
N LEU A 102 -17.12 -2.73 -10.98
CA LEU A 102 -15.70 -2.54 -10.65
C LEU A 102 -15.45 -1.27 -9.82
N PRO A 103 -15.98 -0.08 -10.17
CA PRO A 103 -15.85 1.11 -9.33
C PRO A 103 -16.45 0.93 -7.94
N LEU A 104 -17.60 0.24 -7.82
CA LEU A 104 -18.26 0.01 -6.53
C LEU A 104 -17.43 -0.90 -5.63
N ILE A 105 -16.92 -2.00 -6.16
CA ILE A 105 -16.03 -2.93 -5.44
C ILE A 105 -14.76 -2.20 -4.98
N SER A 106 -14.15 -1.41 -5.87
CA SER A 106 -12.94 -0.64 -5.58
C SER A 106 -13.20 0.48 -4.57
N PHE A 107 -14.38 1.10 -4.62
CA PHE A 107 -14.78 2.13 -3.66
C PHE A 107 -14.92 1.55 -2.24
N LEU A 108 -15.43 0.32 -2.09
CA LEU A 108 -15.52 -0.33 -0.78
C LEU A 108 -14.14 -0.57 -0.15
N ASP A 109 -13.09 -0.69 -0.97
CA ASP A 109 -11.75 -0.95 -0.46
C ASP A 109 -11.01 0.29 0.09
N GLY A 110 -11.42 1.50 -0.29
CA GLY A 110 -10.64 2.71 -0.01
C GLY A 110 -10.48 3.06 1.47
N TRP A 111 -11.32 2.52 2.37
CA TRP A 111 -11.16 2.66 3.82
C TRP A 111 -10.56 1.43 4.51
N THR A 112 -10.30 0.35 3.79
CA THR A 112 -9.77 -0.91 4.34
C THR A 112 -8.40 -0.69 4.96
N VAL A 113 -7.46 -0.09 4.22
CA VAL A 113 -6.09 0.13 4.69
C VAL A 113 -6.04 1.09 5.90
N PRO A 114 -6.70 2.26 5.90
CA PRO A 114 -6.74 3.12 7.08
C PRO A 114 -7.38 2.45 8.30
N ALA A 115 -8.48 1.71 8.13
CA ALA A 115 -9.14 1.02 9.23
C ALA A 115 -8.27 -0.13 9.78
N ARG A 116 -7.68 -0.94 8.90
CA ARG A 116 -6.74 -2.02 9.25
C ARG A 116 -5.58 -1.48 10.07
N ASN A 117 -4.86 -0.50 9.54
CA ASN A 117 -3.66 0.03 10.19
C ASN A 117 -3.98 0.75 11.51
N SER A 118 -5.19 1.29 11.67
CA SER A 118 -5.65 1.90 12.91
C SER A 118 -6.10 0.88 13.97
N LEU A 119 -6.53 -0.31 13.55
CA LEU A 119 -6.88 -1.40 14.46
C LEU A 119 -5.65 -2.09 15.03
N VAL A 120 -4.56 -2.21 14.27
CA VAL A 120 -3.34 -2.93 14.71
C VAL A 120 -2.90 -2.54 16.13
N PRO A 121 -2.64 -1.26 16.46
CA PRO A 121 -2.17 -0.89 17.80
C PRO A 121 -3.23 -1.07 18.89
N ARG A 122 -4.51 -1.26 18.54
CA ARG A 122 -5.56 -1.62 19.50
C ARG A 122 -5.61 -3.11 19.82
N LEU A 123 -5.05 -3.94 18.93
CA LEU A 123 -5.12 -5.41 19.00
C LEU A 123 -3.80 -6.05 19.43
N VAL A 124 -2.73 -5.28 19.57
CA VAL A 124 -1.41 -5.77 19.99
C VAL A 124 -0.81 -4.87 21.04
N ASP A 125 0.01 -5.44 21.91
CA ASP A 125 0.78 -4.66 22.88
C ASP A 125 1.82 -3.78 22.15
N GLU A 126 2.10 -2.61 22.69
CA GLU A 126 3.05 -1.65 22.11
C GLU A 126 4.43 -2.28 21.83
N LYS A 127 4.92 -3.11 22.76
CA LYS A 127 6.21 -3.85 22.67
C LYS A 127 6.33 -4.80 21.48
N ILE A 128 5.22 -5.16 20.84
CA ILE A 128 5.22 -6.04 19.66
C ILE A 128 4.68 -5.33 18.43
N LEU A 129 4.47 -4.01 18.48
CA LEU A 129 3.87 -3.24 17.38
C LEU A 129 4.74 -3.28 16.12
N VAL A 130 6.06 -3.09 16.27
CA VAL A 130 7.03 -3.23 15.17
C VAL A 130 6.96 -4.63 14.54
N LYS A 131 6.90 -5.67 15.38
CA LYS A 131 6.81 -7.06 14.92
C LYS A 131 5.49 -7.34 14.20
N ALA A 132 4.38 -6.81 14.71
CA ALA A 132 3.06 -6.93 14.10
C ALA A 132 3.00 -6.25 12.73
N ASN A 133 3.50 -5.02 12.62
CA ASN A 133 3.63 -4.31 11.36
C ASN A 133 4.58 -5.03 10.39
N GLY A 134 5.67 -5.61 10.90
CA GLY A 134 6.58 -6.44 10.11
C GLY A 134 5.89 -7.67 9.51
N ILE A 135 5.10 -8.40 10.30
CA ILE A 135 4.32 -9.54 9.82
C ILE A 135 3.32 -9.12 8.74
N LEU A 136 2.58 -8.04 8.97
CA LEU A 136 1.62 -7.53 7.98
C LEU A 136 2.32 -7.12 6.68
N SER A 137 3.39 -6.34 6.77
CA SER A 137 4.08 -5.84 5.58
C SER A 137 4.77 -6.96 4.81
N THR A 138 5.44 -7.89 5.50
CA THR A 138 6.03 -9.09 4.86
C THR A 138 4.97 -9.93 4.17
N THR A 139 3.81 -10.12 4.82
CA THR A 139 2.70 -10.87 4.23
C THR A 139 2.14 -10.15 3.00
N ASP A 140 1.93 -8.83 3.08
CA ASP A 140 1.48 -8.01 1.94
C ASP A 140 2.46 -8.19 0.74
N GLN A 141 3.77 -8.17 0.97
CA GLN A 141 4.77 -8.39 -0.10
C GLN A 141 4.73 -9.81 -0.68
N VAL A 142 4.61 -10.84 0.15
CA VAL A 142 4.45 -12.24 -0.32
C VAL A 142 3.20 -12.37 -1.18
N LEU A 143 2.08 -11.78 -0.75
CA LEU A 143 0.82 -11.88 -1.46
C LEU A 143 0.81 -11.08 -2.77
N LEU A 144 1.49 -9.93 -2.82
CA LEU A 144 1.71 -9.19 -4.06
C LEU A 144 2.55 -10.01 -5.03
N LEU A 145 3.65 -10.63 -4.58
CA LEU A 145 4.46 -11.52 -5.39
C LEU A 145 3.62 -12.67 -5.97
N ILE A 146 2.84 -13.35 -5.11
CA ILE A 146 1.94 -14.43 -5.55
C ILE A 146 0.89 -13.89 -6.52
N GLY A 147 0.24 -12.78 -6.19
CA GLY A 147 -0.87 -12.21 -6.95
C GLY A 147 -0.46 -11.77 -8.35
N TRP A 148 0.68 -11.07 -8.48
CA TRP A 148 1.16 -10.57 -9.78
C TRP A 148 1.92 -11.62 -10.57
N SER A 149 2.78 -12.43 -9.93
CA SER A 149 3.59 -13.42 -10.65
C SER A 149 2.83 -14.73 -10.89
N LEU A 150 2.24 -15.32 -9.84
CA LEU A 150 1.50 -16.58 -9.99
C LEU A 150 0.07 -16.37 -10.49
N GLY A 151 -0.53 -15.20 -10.26
CA GLY A 151 -1.84 -14.87 -10.80
C GLY A 151 -1.93 -14.99 -12.31
N GLY A 152 -0.88 -14.59 -13.04
CA GLY A 152 -0.86 -14.69 -14.51
C GLY A 152 -0.95 -16.14 -14.97
N ILE A 153 -0.19 -17.01 -14.32
CA ILE A 153 -0.21 -18.46 -14.55
C ILE A 153 -1.60 -19.03 -14.21
N LEU A 154 -2.17 -18.62 -13.07
CA LEU A 154 -3.51 -19.04 -12.63
C LEU A 154 -4.59 -18.63 -13.63
N VAL A 155 -4.56 -17.41 -14.18
CA VAL A 155 -5.51 -16.97 -15.21
C VAL A 155 -5.39 -17.81 -16.49
N VAL A 156 -4.16 -18.16 -16.89
CA VAL A 156 -3.95 -19.00 -18.08
C VAL A 156 -4.48 -20.41 -17.87
N TRP A 157 -4.24 -21.00 -16.70
CA TRP A 157 -4.65 -22.37 -16.37
C TRP A 157 -6.14 -22.51 -16.06
N LEU A 158 -6.68 -21.63 -15.20
CA LEU A 158 -8.06 -21.71 -14.72
C LEU A 158 -9.03 -20.93 -15.62
N GLY A 159 -8.55 -19.92 -16.34
CA GLY A 159 -9.39 -18.92 -17.00
C GLY A 159 -9.84 -17.81 -16.04
N SER A 160 -10.30 -16.69 -16.62
CA SER A 160 -10.71 -15.51 -15.83
C SER A 160 -11.90 -15.78 -14.91
N ILE A 161 -12.94 -16.49 -15.38
CA ILE A 161 -14.16 -16.71 -14.60
C ILE A 161 -13.93 -17.60 -13.36
N PRO A 162 -13.29 -18.78 -13.46
CA PRO A 162 -13.00 -19.58 -12.27
C PRO A 162 -12.07 -18.86 -11.30
N LEU A 163 -11.13 -18.06 -11.80
CA LEU A 163 -10.27 -17.24 -10.94
C LEU A 163 -11.08 -16.19 -10.17
N LEU A 164 -12.07 -15.53 -10.80
CA LEU A 164 -12.98 -14.62 -10.10
C LEU A 164 -13.75 -15.33 -8.99
N TRP A 165 -14.26 -16.54 -9.23
CA TRP A 165 -14.92 -17.32 -8.17
C TRP A 165 -13.96 -17.70 -7.04
N LEU A 166 -12.70 -18.01 -7.34
CA LEU A 166 -11.69 -18.21 -6.30
C LEU A 166 -11.51 -16.94 -5.46
N THR A 167 -11.51 -15.75 -6.07
CA THR A 167 -11.45 -14.49 -5.32
C THR A 167 -12.67 -14.26 -4.45
N VAL A 168 -13.88 -14.62 -4.91
CA VAL A 168 -15.11 -14.57 -4.09
C VAL A 168 -14.95 -15.43 -2.83
N ILE A 169 -14.37 -16.63 -2.96
CA ILE A 169 -14.11 -17.51 -1.82
C ILE A 169 -13.13 -16.85 -0.83
N PHE A 170 -12.04 -16.24 -1.33
CA PHE A 170 -11.09 -15.53 -0.47
C PHE A 170 -11.73 -14.37 0.30
N TYR A 171 -12.54 -13.55 -0.38
CA TYR A 171 -13.27 -12.46 0.28
C TYR A 171 -14.34 -12.96 1.24
N LEU A 172 -15.00 -14.08 0.96
CA LEU A 172 -15.96 -14.68 1.87
C LEU A 172 -15.29 -15.16 3.16
N ILE A 173 -14.19 -15.91 3.04
CA ILE A 173 -13.41 -16.38 4.20
C ILE A 173 -12.87 -15.18 4.99
N SER A 174 -12.39 -14.16 4.28
CA SER A 174 -11.92 -12.92 4.90
C SER A 174 -13.03 -12.23 5.68
N SER A 175 -14.22 -12.06 5.08
CA SER A 175 -15.39 -11.45 5.72
C SER A 175 -15.77 -12.21 7.00
N ILE A 176 -15.80 -13.55 6.94
CA ILE A 176 -16.07 -14.42 8.08
C ILE A 176 -15.03 -14.22 9.18
N SER A 177 -13.74 -14.15 8.84
CA SER A 177 -12.65 -13.93 9.79
C SER A 177 -12.83 -12.62 10.58
N LEU A 178 -13.28 -11.55 9.91
CA LEU A 178 -13.44 -10.25 10.53
C LEU A 178 -14.56 -10.19 11.59
N PHE A 179 -15.60 -11.04 11.49
CA PHE A 179 -16.65 -11.13 12.52
C PHE A 179 -16.12 -11.59 13.89
N PHE A 180 -14.98 -12.27 13.94
CA PHE A 180 -14.37 -12.77 15.17
C PHE A 180 -13.42 -11.76 15.83
N ILE A 181 -13.23 -10.57 15.24
CA ILE A 181 -12.40 -9.52 15.80
C ILE A 181 -13.17 -8.82 16.92
N LYS A 182 -12.59 -8.82 18.12
CA LYS A 182 -13.03 -7.98 19.23
C LYS A 182 -12.11 -6.77 19.33
N ASP A 183 -12.64 -5.57 19.11
CA ASP A 183 -11.93 -4.30 19.31
C ASP A 183 -12.17 -3.79 20.75
N PRO A 184 -11.14 -3.71 21.61
CA PRO A 184 -11.28 -3.20 22.98
C PRO A 184 -11.88 -1.80 23.06
N MET A 185 -11.64 -0.96 22.04
CA MET A 185 -12.12 0.43 22.01
C MET A 185 -13.58 0.57 21.60
N GLN A 186 -14.18 -0.47 21.03
CA GLN A 186 -15.57 -0.44 20.58
C GLN A 186 -16.53 -0.16 21.74
N THR A 187 -16.24 -0.74 22.91
CA THR A 187 -17.03 -0.59 24.14
C THR A 187 -17.03 0.84 24.70
N ILE A 188 -16.03 1.65 24.36
CA ILE A 188 -15.83 3.00 24.92
C ILE A 188 -16.63 4.06 24.13
N LYS A 189 -16.94 3.82 22.85
CA LYS A 189 -17.57 4.81 21.95
C LYS A 189 -19.07 5.05 22.16
N SER A 190 -19.71 4.42 23.15
CA SER A 190 -21.17 4.51 23.38
C SER A 190 -21.64 5.88 23.94
N GLN A 191 -20.74 6.84 24.19
CA GLN A 191 -21.11 8.17 24.71
C GLN A 191 -21.05 9.24 23.62
N THR A 192 -22.24 9.56 23.10
CA THR A 192 -22.66 10.83 22.45
C THR A 192 -21.55 11.83 22.11
N LYS A 193 -20.88 11.65 20.96
CA LYS A 193 -20.13 12.75 20.35
C LYS A 193 -21.11 13.77 19.74
N PRO A 194 -20.89 15.09 19.94
CA PRO A 194 -21.70 16.11 19.27
C PRO A 194 -21.59 15.94 17.75
N LYS A 195 -22.67 16.23 17.01
CA LYS A 195 -22.70 16.22 15.54
C LYS A 195 -21.66 17.23 15.01
N GLN A 196 -20.42 16.79 14.84
CA GLN A 196 -19.42 17.56 14.11
C GLN A 196 -19.92 17.81 12.68
N GLN A 197 -19.58 18.97 12.11
CA GLN A 197 -19.90 19.24 10.71
C GLN A 197 -19.22 18.20 9.83
N LYS A 198 -19.98 17.56 8.93
CA LYS A 198 -19.53 16.42 8.11
C LYS A 198 -18.17 16.69 7.44
N TRP A 199 -17.99 17.85 6.84
CA TRP A 199 -16.75 18.18 6.12
C TRP A 199 -15.55 18.49 7.01
N GLN A 200 -15.77 18.77 8.29
CA GLN A 200 -14.70 19.09 9.23
C GLN A 200 -13.84 17.86 9.55
N SER A 201 -14.42 16.65 9.62
CA SER A 201 -13.63 15.43 9.86
C SER A 201 -12.60 15.13 8.79
N ILE A 202 -12.90 15.47 7.53
CA ILE A 202 -11.94 15.27 6.44
C ILE A 202 -10.75 16.18 6.69
N LYS A 203 -11.01 17.46 7.03
CA LYS A 203 -9.95 18.44 7.33
C LYS A 203 -9.17 18.10 8.60
N GLU A 204 -9.78 17.47 9.60
CA GLU A 204 -9.10 17.10 10.85
C GLU A 204 -7.91 16.16 10.62
N GLY A 205 -8.06 15.12 9.80
CA GLY A 205 -6.96 14.20 9.48
C GLY A 205 -5.78 14.91 8.83
N TRP A 206 -6.05 15.77 7.85
CA TRP A 206 -5.05 16.62 7.20
C TRP A 206 -4.44 17.64 8.14
N SER A 207 -5.26 18.27 9.00
CA SER A 207 -4.79 19.23 9.98
C SER A 207 -3.80 18.58 10.94
N ILE A 208 -4.14 17.43 11.51
CA ILE A 208 -3.27 16.69 12.44
C ILE A 208 -1.97 16.29 11.73
N LEU A 209 -2.07 15.77 10.51
CA LEU A 209 -0.92 15.39 9.69
C LEU A 209 0.03 16.58 9.45
N LEU A 210 -0.52 17.78 9.22
CA LEU A 210 0.26 18.98 8.87
C LEU A 210 0.70 19.82 10.07
N THR A 211 0.08 19.68 11.24
CA THR A 211 0.41 20.43 12.46
C THR A 211 1.27 19.63 13.43
N HIS A 212 1.05 18.31 13.57
CA HIS A 212 1.85 17.51 14.48
C HIS A 212 3.29 17.41 13.97
N PRO A 213 4.31 17.73 14.79
CA PRO A 213 5.63 17.93 14.26
C PRO A 213 6.21 16.66 13.62
N ILE A 214 6.01 15.50 14.22
CA ILE A 214 6.56 14.25 13.66
C ILE A 214 5.78 13.83 12.41
N LEU A 215 4.45 13.87 12.47
CA LEU A 215 3.58 13.44 11.36
C LEU A 215 3.79 14.30 10.11
N LYS A 216 4.00 15.60 10.29
CA LYS A 216 4.30 16.53 9.19
C LYS A 216 5.56 16.14 8.43
N ARG A 217 6.62 15.73 9.14
CA ARG A 217 7.87 15.34 8.47
C ARG A 217 7.76 13.98 7.81
N LEU A 218 7.03 13.03 8.41
CA LEU A 218 6.70 11.77 7.75
C LEU A 218 5.93 12.02 6.45
N ALA A 219 4.88 12.84 6.49
CA ALA A 219 4.12 13.23 5.29
C ALA A 219 5.00 13.90 4.23
N LEU A 220 5.89 14.81 4.63
CA LEU A 220 6.83 15.45 3.71
C LEU A 220 7.82 14.46 3.11
N MET A 221 8.37 13.52 3.88
CA MET A 221 9.22 12.45 3.36
C MET A 221 8.47 11.64 2.31
N ASP A 222 7.25 11.22 2.63
CA ASP A 222 6.42 10.41 1.76
C ASP A 222 6.05 11.13 0.46
N VAL A 223 5.92 12.47 0.47
CA VAL A 223 5.75 13.23 -0.78
C VAL A 223 6.88 12.94 -1.76
N PHE A 224 8.12 12.96 -1.29
CA PHE A 224 9.29 12.69 -2.12
C PHE A 224 9.43 11.20 -2.44
N GLU A 225 9.13 10.31 -1.50
CA GLU A 225 9.23 8.85 -1.72
C GLU A 225 8.18 8.34 -2.72
N TYR A 226 6.92 8.82 -2.68
CA TYR A 226 5.92 8.42 -3.67
C TYR A 226 6.29 8.89 -5.08
N LEU A 227 6.86 10.10 -5.20
CA LEU A 227 7.34 10.61 -6.48
C LEU A 227 8.60 9.90 -6.96
N ALA A 228 9.53 9.56 -6.05
CA ALA A 228 10.70 8.74 -6.37
C ALA A 228 10.30 7.33 -6.78
N GLY A 229 9.29 6.76 -6.11
CA GLY A 229 8.79 5.41 -6.34
C GLY A 229 8.15 5.19 -7.72
N THR A 230 7.82 6.25 -8.45
CA THR A 230 7.17 6.15 -9.78
C THR A 230 8.06 5.44 -10.78
N VAL A 231 9.38 5.48 -10.62
CA VAL A 231 10.35 4.83 -11.53
C VAL A 231 10.27 3.30 -11.50
N TRP A 232 9.62 2.73 -10.48
CA TRP A 232 9.34 1.30 -10.38
C TRP A 232 8.01 0.91 -11.02
N ALA A 233 7.27 1.86 -11.60
CA ALA A 233 6.11 1.56 -12.41
C ALA A 233 6.51 0.81 -13.69
N GLY A 234 5.65 -0.12 -14.13
CA GLY A 234 6.00 -1.08 -15.17
C GLY A 234 6.52 -0.47 -16.47
N ALA A 235 5.90 0.60 -16.95
CA ALA A 235 6.32 1.28 -18.18
C ALA A 235 7.74 1.85 -18.09
N ILE A 236 8.14 2.41 -16.95
CA ILE A 236 9.46 3.02 -16.76
C ILE A 236 10.54 1.95 -16.62
N VAL A 237 10.25 0.88 -15.86
CA VAL A 237 11.16 -0.26 -15.75
C VAL A 237 11.33 -0.95 -17.11
N LEU A 238 10.27 -1.13 -17.89
CA LEU A 238 10.35 -1.68 -19.25
C LEU A 238 11.21 -0.81 -20.16
N ALA A 239 11.04 0.51 -20.13
CA ALA A 239 11.87 1.43 -20.89
C ALA A 239 13.36 1.31 -20.49
N PHE A 240 13.67 1.08 -19.21
CA PHE A 240 15.03 0.83 -18.75
C PHE A 240 15.58 -0.51 -19.25
N VAL A 241 14.80 -1.58 -19.15
CA VAL A 241 15.15 -2.93 -19.62
C VAL A 241 15.49 -2.92 -21.12
N GLU A 242 14.65 -2.28 -21.94
CA GLU A 242 14.82 -2.23 -23.39
C GLU A 242 15.96 -1.28 -23.80
N LYS A 243 15.93 -0.03 -23.31
CA LYS A 243 16.82 1.04 -23.81
C LYS A 243 18.21 1.04 -23.16
N VAL A 244 18.37 0.48 -21.95
CA VAL A 244 19.63 0.54 -21.17
C VAL A 244 20.24 -0.85 -21.00
N LEU A 245 19.45 -1.85 -20.61
CA LEU A 245 19.94 -3.22 -20.41
C LEU A 245 19.98 -4.05 -21.71
N HIS A 246 19.29 -3.58 -22.76
CA HIS A 246 19.14 -4.27 -24.03
C HIS A 246 18.64 -5.72 -23.85
N GLN A 247 17.66 -5.89 -22.98
CA GLN A 247 17.02 -7.18 -22.70
C GLN A 247 15.55 -7.17 -23.13
N ASP A 248 14.96 -8.36 -23.20
CA ASP A 248 13.54 -8.52 -23.50
C ASP A 248 12.63 -8.26 -22.28
N GLU A 249 11.33 -8.17 -22.51
CA GLU A 249 10.31 -7.86 -21.51
C GLU A 249 10.26 -8.83 -20.31
N SER A 250 10.77 -10.07 -20.43
CA SER A 250 10.81 -11.00 -19.30
C SER A 250 11.67 -10.49 -18.13
N TRP A 251 12.66 -9.63 -18.41
CA TRP A 251 13.51 -9.01 -17.39
C TRP A 251 12.76 -8.05 -16.48
N TRP A 252 11.64 -7.48 -16.92
CA TRP A 252 10.75 -6.75 -16.02
C TRP A 252 10.18 -7.67 -14.93
N GLY A 253 9.84 -8.92 -15.28
CA GLY A 253 9.42 -9.93 -14.32
C GLY A 253 10.53 -10.30 -13.34
N TRP A 254 11.75 -10.50 -13.84
CA TRP A 254 12.92 -10.79 -12.98
C TRP A 254 13.25 -9.66 -12.01
N ILE A 255 13.21 -8.40 -12.47
CA ILE A 255 13.44 -7.21 -11.63
C ILE A 255 12.40 -7.10 -10.52
N ASN A 256 11.11 -7.26 -10.84
CA ASN A 256 10.06 -7.25 -9.81
C ASN A 256 10.20 -8.42 -8.84
N GLY A 257 10.50 -9.62 -9.34
CA GLY A 257 10.74 -10.79 -8.50
C GLY A 257 11.90 -10.58 -7.53
N ALA A 258 13.00 -9.99 -8.01
CA ALA A 258 14.16 -9.62 -7.19
C ALA A 258 13.79 -8.56 -6.13
N TYR A 259 13.01 -7.55 -6.50
CA TYR A 259 12.52 -6.53 -5.56
C TYR A 259 11.65 -7.15 -4.46
N PHE A 260 10.67 -7.99 -4.81
CA PHE A 260 9.83 -8.69 -3.84
C PHE A 260 10.66 -9.63 -2.95
N ALA A 261 11.62 -10.37 -3.51
CA ALA A 261 12.51 -11.21 -2.72
C ALA A 261 13.27 -10.37 -1.68
N GLY A 262 13.79 -9.21 -2.08
CA GLY A 262 14.45 -8.27 -1.18
C GLY A 262 13.51 -7.76 -0.08
N THR A 263 12.31 -7.30 -0.41
CA THR A 263 11.36 -6.74 0.58
C THR A 263 10.85 -7.80 1.55
N ILE A 264 10.61 -9.03 1.08
CA ILE A 264 10.26 -10.18 1.92
C ILE A 264 11.41 -10.52 2.86
N LEU A 265 12.65 -10.63 2.37
CA LEU A 265 13.83 -10.87 3.21
C LEU A 265 13.99 -9.76 4.26
N GLY A 266 13.81 -8.50 3.85
CA GLY A 266 13.77 -7.35 4.73
C GLY A 266 12.75 -7.47 5.85
N GLY A 267 11.52 -7.82 5.48
CA GLY A 267 10.42 -7.98 6.42
C GLY A 267 10.68 -9.10 7.43
N LEU A 268 11.15 -10.26 6.97
CA LEU A 268 11.56 -11.37 7.83
C LEU A 268 12.69 -10.98 8.80
N LEU A 269 13.69 -10.24 8.31
CA LEU A 269 14.78 -9.72 9.14
C LEU A 269 14.24 -8.78 10.23
N ILE A 270 13.35 -7.86 9.88
CA ILE A 270 12.73 -6.93 10.85
C ILE A 270 11.81 -7.64 11.84
N ILE A 271 11.10 -8.68 11.43
CA ILE A 271 10.30 -9.51 12.36
C ILE A 271 11.21 -10.12 13.43
N HIS A 272 12.35 -10.67 13.02
CA HIS A 272 13.33 -11.28 13.92
C HIS A 272 14.04 -10.24 14.81
N LEU A 273 14.41 -9.09 14.25
CA LEU A 273 15.14 -8.01 14.93
C LEU A 273 14.23 -6.89 15.46
N SER A 274 12.92 -7.15 15.61
CA SER A 274 11.91 -6.13 15.96
C SER A 274 12.25 -5.37 17.24
N ASN A 275 12.68 -6.07 18.29
CA ASN A 275 13.11 -5.46 19.56
C ASN A 275 14.32 -4.54 19.41
N GLN A 276 15.19 -4.77 18.41
CA GLN A 276 16.37 -3.95 18.15
C GLN A 276 16.03 -2.74 17.28
N LEU A 277 15.04 -2.87 16.39
CA LEU A 277 14.55 -1.80 15.53
C LEU A 277 13.68 -0.79 16.29
N GLU A 278 12.88 -1.24 17.25
CA GLU A 278 11.94 -0.41 18.03
C GLU A 278 12.58 0.86 18.66
N PRO A 279 13.74 0.83 19.32
CA PRO A 279 14.40 2.05 19.81
C PRO A 279 15.04 2.90 18.69
N HIS A 280 15.03 2.43 17.45
CA HIS A 280 15.79 2.98 16.32
C HIS A 280 14.94 3.32 15.09
N LEU A 281 13.61 3.49 15.23
CA LEU A 281 12.70 3.75 14.11
C LEU A 281 13.14 4.97 13.27
N PHE A 282 13.55 6.07 13.91
CA PHE A 282 14.08 7.23 13.17
C PHE A 282 15.37 6.92 12.42
N LYS A 283 16.22 6.01 12.93
CA LYS A 283 17.42 5.58 12.20
C LYS A 283 17.05 4.76 10.97
N ALA A 284 16.08 3.86 11.11
CA ALA A 284 15.56 3.07 10.00
C ALA A 284 14.99 3.95 8.88
N LEU A 285 14.32 5.05 9.22
CA LEU A 285 13.80 6.02 8.26
C LEU A 285 14.89 6.64 7.37
N TRP A 286 15.91 7.25 7.96
CA TRP A 286 16.93 7.95 7.17
C TRP A 286 17.88 6.98 6.47
N ILE A 287 18.25 5.86 7.11
CA ILE A 287 19.06 4.82 6.46
C ILE A 287 18.30 4.24 5.28
N GLY A 288 17.02 3.91 5.47
CA GLY A 288 16.18 3.37 4.41
C GLY A 288 16.08 4.28 3.20
N SER A 289 15.77 5.56 3.43
CA SER A 289 15.63 6.56 2.36
C SER A 289 16.96 6.82 1.63
N LEU A 290 18.06 6.93 2.38
CA LEU A 290 19.40 7.16 1.79
C LEU A 290 19.90 5.93 1.01
N SER A 291 19.66 4.72 1.54
CA SER A 291 19.95 3.48 0.83
C SER A 291 19.16 3.39 -0.47
N MET A 292 17.88 3.78 -0.48
CA MET A 292 17.08 3.86 -1.71
C MET A 292 17.67 4.83 -2.72
N ALA A 293 18.10 6.02 -2.29
CA ALA A 293 18.76 6.98 -3.18
C ALA A 293 20.04 6.38 -3.81
N ILE A 294 20.89 5.76 -2.98
CA ILE A 294 22.17 5.16 -3.41
C ILE A 294 21.93 4.00 -4.38
N PHE A 295 21.05 3.06 -4.05
CA PHE A 295 20.80 1.91 -4.93
C PHE A 295 20.10 2.32 -6.23
N THR A 296 19.19 3.30 -6.17
CA THR A 296 18.56 3.86 -7.39
C THR A 296 19.60 4.54 -8.28
N LEU A 297 20.60 5.21 -7.70
CA LEU A 297 21.69 5.83 -8.44
C LEU A 297 22.52 4.77 -9.19
N PHE A 298 22.90 3.70 -8.49
CA PHE A 298 23.64 2.60 -9.11
C PHE A 298 22.80 1.86 -10.15
N PHE A 299 21.50 1.71 -9.91
CA PHE A 299 20.57 1.11 -10.87
C PHE A 299 20.50 1.95 -12.15
N ALA A 300 20.37 3.28 -12.03
CA ALA A 300 20.21 4.20 -13.16
C ALA A 300 21.35 4.10 -14.19
N TRP A 301 22.58 3.90 -13.73
CA TRP A 301 23.79 3.91 -14.58
C TRP A 301 24.36 2.51 -14.83
N ASN A 302 23.71 1.47 -14.33
CA ASN A 302 24.13 0.10 -14.59
C ASN A 302 23.63 -0.38 -15.96
N THR A 303 24.52 -1.05 -16.70
CA THR A 303 24.21 -1.73 -17.97
C THR A 303 24.26 -3.25 -17.87
N ILE A 304 24.64 -3.81 -16.71
CA ILE A 304 24.80 -5.25 -16.49
C ILE A 304 23.49 -5.80 -15.90
N PRO A 305 22.70 -6.61 -16.64
CA PRO A 305 21.36 -7.01 -16.19
C PRO A 305 21.33 -7.73 -14.82
N ILE A 306 22.29 -8.62 -14.57
CA ILE A 306 22.40 -9.34 -13.30
C ILE A 306 22.65 -8.39 -12.12
N LEU A 307 23.42 -7.32 -12.33
CA LEU A 307 23.65 -6.31 -11.29
C LEU A 307 22.35 -5.58 -10.91
N SER A 308 21.45 -5.34 -11.87
CA SER A 308 20.12 -4.78 -11.57
C SER A 308 19.30 -5.67 -10.64
N LEU A 309 19.37 -6.99 -10.79
CA LEU A 309 18.68 -7.93 -9.88
C LEU A 309 19.29 -7.87 -8.48
N ILE A 310 20.62 -7.88 -8.38
CA ILE A 310 21.32 -7.78 -7.10
C ILE A 310 20.94 -6.47 -6.38
N LEU A 311 20.96 -5.35 -7.11
CA LEU A 311 20.56 -4.05 -6.56
C LEU A 311 19.10 -4.09 -6.07
N CYS A 312 18.16 -4.64 -6.83
CA CYS A 312 16.76 -4.75 -6.42
C CYS A 312 16.57 -5.59 -5.15
N VAL A 313 17.30 -6.71 -5.00
CA VAL A 313 17.29 -7.50 -3.76
C VAL A 313 17.83 -6.69 -2.59
N LEU A 314 18.95 -5.97 -2.79
CA LEU A 314 19.59 -5.15 -1.74
C LEU A 314 18.78 -3.92 -1.34
N MET A 315 17.94 -3.40 -2.23
CA MET A 315 16.99 -2.30 -1.93
C MET A 315 15.92 -2.71 -0.94
N GLY A 316 15.50 -3.99 -0.97
CA GLY A 316 14.36 -4.46 -0.22
C GLY A 316 14.47 -4.35 1.30
N PRO A 317 15.54 -4.83 1.96
CA PRO A 317 15.69 -4.72 3.42
C PRO A 317 15.63 -3.28 3.99
N PRO A 318 16.41 -2.30 3.49
CA PRO A 318 16.31 -0.93 3.96
C PRO A 318 14.95 -0.29 3.65
N TYR A 319 14.36 -0.59 2.49
CA TYR A 319 13.02 -0.13 2.15
C TYR A 319 11.97 -0.66 3.13
N GLN A 320 12.00 -1.96 3.42
CA GLN A 320 11.00 -2.58 4.30
C GLN A 320 11.15 -2.10 5.76
N ALA A 321 12.39 -1.90 6.22
CA ALA A 321 12.66 -1.32 7.53
C ALA A 321 12.11 0.11 7.65
N ARG A 322 12.29 0.94 6.61
CA ARG A 322 11.70 2.28 6.52
C ARG A 322 10.19 2.24 6.63
N GLU A 323 9.54 1.42 5.81
CA GLU A 323 8.07 1.34 5.75
C GLU A 323 7.46 0.90 7.10
N ILE A 324 8.06 -0.11 7.74
CA ILE A 324 7.61 -0.59 9.07
C ILE A 324 7.82 0.50 10.12
N ALA A 325 8.97 1.18 10.09
CA ALA A 325 9.28 2.24 11.04
C ALA A 325 8.32 3.42 10.90
N GLU A 326 8.03 3.84 9.68
CA GLU A 326 7.08 4.90 9.38
C GLU A 326 5.68 4.58 9.86
N ARG A 327 5.16 3.40 9.51
CA ARG A 327 3.85 2.93 9.95
C ARG A 327 3.74 2.89 11.47
N THR A 328 4.79 2.41 12.14
CA THR A 328 4.85 2.35 13.61
C THR A 328 4.90 3.75 14.22
N LEU A 329 5.68 4.67 13.66
CA LEU A 329 5.76 6.05 14.15
C LEU A 329 4.44 6.80 13.96
N LEU A 330 3.73 6.60 12.84
CA LEU A 330 2.37 7.12 12.64
C LEU A 330 1.44 6.61 13.75
N GLN A 331 1.50 5.32 14.08
CA GLN A 331 0.67 4.72 15.13
C GLN A 331 1.04 5.24 16.53
N GLN A 332 2.33 5.37 16.86
CA GLN A 332 2.81 5.84 18.16
C GLN A 332 2.52 7.33 18.42
N HIS A 333 2.50 8.14 17.36
CA HIS A 333 2.35 9.60 17.47
C HIS A 333 0.96 10.10 17.07
N THR A 334 -0.01 9.21 16.96
CA THR A 334 -1.40 9.56 16.67
C THR A 334 -2.32 8.98 17.75
N SER A 335 -3.25 9.79 18.24
CA SER A 335 -4.28 9.30 19.16
C SER A 335 -5.08 8.17 18.51
N MET A 336 -5.50 7.19 19.31
CA MET A 336 -6.29 6.07 18.78
C MET A 336 -7.60 6.52 18.12
N GLU A 337 -8.14 7.68 18.50
CA GLU A 337 -9.37 8.23 17.93
C GLU A 337 -9.15 8.86 16.55
N ASP A 338 -8.03 9.55 16.35
CA ASP A 338 -7.72 10.29 15.12
C ASP A 338 -6.99 9.43 14.09
N MET A 339 -6.40 8.32 14.52
CA MET A 339 -5.62 7.40 13.68
C MET A 339 -6.29 7.03 12.35
N PRO A 340 -7.60 6.69 12.30
CA PRO A 340 -8.26 6.38 11.02
C PRO A 340 -8.29 7.57 10.06
N LYS A 341 -8.46 8.79 10.57
CA LYS A 341 -8.50 10.02 9.76
C LYS A 341 -7.10 10.38 9.25
N VAL A 342 -6.08 10.21 10.11
CA VAL A 342 -4.67 10.45 9.73
C VAL A 342 -4.23 9.46 8.66
N PHE A 343 -4.48 8.16 8.83
CA PHE A 343 -4.17 7.17 7.80
C PHE A 343 -4.97 7.40 6.50
N SER A 344 -6.22 7.86 6.59
CA SER A 344 -7.00 8.24 5.39
C SER A 344 -6.37 9.39 4.62
N ALA A 345 -5.98 10.47 5.31
CA ALA A 345 -5.28 11.60 4.70
C ALA A 345 -3.95 11.15 4.08
N TYR A 346 -3.21 10.32 4.81
CA TYR A 346 -1.92 9.78 4.39
C TYR A 346 -2.02 8.86 3.16
N SER A 347 -2.97 7.92 3.12
CA SER A 347 -3.22 7.07 1.94
C SER A 347 -3.70 7.89 0.75
N THR A 348 -4.56 8.89 0.96
CA THR A 348 -5.02 9.79 -0.11
C THR A 348 -3.85 10.55 -0.73
N LEU A 349 -2.93 11.06 0.09
CA LEU A 349 -1.70 11.70 -0.36
C LEU A 349 -0.88 10.75 -1.23
N GLY A 350 -0.68 9.51 -0.78
CA GLY A 350 0.09 8.50 -1.52
C GLY A 350 -0.50 8.14 -2.88
N TYR A 351 -1.80 7.81 -2.93
CA TYR A 351 -2.47 7.48 -4.19
C TYR A 351 -2.43 8.64 -5.20
N THR A 352 -2.61 9.87 -4.71
CA THR A 352 -2.58 11.07 -5.55
C THR A 352 -1.19 11.28 -6.15
N LEU A 353 -0.15 11.24 -5.32
CA LEU A 353 1.22 11.51 -5.75
C LEU A 353 1.79 10.41 -6.63
N PHE A 354 1.52 9.14 -6.31
CA PHE A 354 1.94 8.04 -7.15
C PHE A 354 1.24 8.10 -8.52
N GLY A 355 -0.09 8.29 -8.55
CA GLY A 355 -0.86 8.38 -9.79
C GLY A 355 -0.40 9.52 -10.70
N LEU A 356 -0.25 10.74 -10.17
CA LEU A 356 0.26 11.89 -10.93
C LEU A 356 1.73 11.70 -11.32
N GLY A 357 2.53 11.16 -10.40
CA GLY A 357 3.96 10.98 -10.58
C GLY A 357 4.28 9.97 -11.69
N VAL A 358 3.50 8.90 -11.85
CA VAL A 358 3.68 7.94 -12.95
C VAL A 358 3.39 8.59 -14.30
N LEU A 359 2.35 9.43 -14.40
CA LEU A 359 2.04 10.16 -15.64
C LEU A 359 3.17 11.13 -16.01
N ILE A 360 3.67 11.89 -15.03
CA ILE A 360 4.77 12.84 -15.22
C ILE A 360 6.05 12.09 -15.61
N ALA A 361 6.42 11.04 -14.87
CA ALA A 361 7.63 10.28 -15.11
C ALA A 361 7.60 9.54 -16.46
N GLY A 362 6.43 9.01 -16.86
CA GLY A 362 6.23 8.42 -18.19
C GLY A 362 6.42 9.45 -19.31
N TRP A 363 5.79 10.62 -19.20
CA TRP A 363 5.98 11.70 -20.17
C TRP A 363 7.45 12.14 -20.27
N ILE A 364 8.15 12.25 -19.15
CA ILE A 364 9.58 12.56 -19.15
C ILE A 364 10.37 11.44 -19.85
N ALA A 365 10.11 10.16 -19.54
CA ALA A 365 10.79 9.00 -20.11
C ALA A 365 10.62 8.85 -21.65
N ASP A 366 9.58 9.44 -22.23
CA ASP A 366 9.38 9.50 -23.68
C ASP A 366 10.29 10.54 -24.35
N HIS A 367 10.65 11.61 -23.65
CA HIS A 367 11.39 12.76 -24.21
C HIS A 367 12.86 12.81 -23.81
N VAL A 368 13.24 12.12 -22.72
CA VAL A 368 14.63 12.06 -22.24
C VAL A 368 15.04 10.60 -21.97
N HIS A 369 16.36 10.35 -21.89
CA HIS A 369 16.85 9.03 -21.51
C HIS A 369 16.32 8.64 -20.13
N VAL A 370 15.78 7.43 -20.03
CA VAL A 370 15.16 6.88 -18.80
C VAL A 370 16.08 6.94 -17.58
N GLN A 371 17.40 6.89 -17.77
CA GLN A 371 18.40 7.07 -16.72
C GLN A 371 18.23 8.41 -15.97
N TRP A 372 17.85 9.49 -16.66
CA TRP A 372 17.58 10.79 -16.04
C TRP A 372 16.32 10.80 -15.17
N VAL A 373 15.34 9.96 -15.50
CA VAL A 373 14.15 9.76 -14.67
C VAL A 373 14.54 9.08 -13.35
N TYR A 374 15.38 8.04 -13.40
CA TYR A 374 15.94 7.41 -12.21
C TYR A 374 16.84 8.36 -11.40
N MET A 375 17.62 9.23 -12.06
CA MET A 375 18.39 10.27 -11.38
C MET A 375 17.49 11.25 -10.61
N GLY A 376 16.34 11.62 -11.19
CA GLY A 376 15.30 12.38 -10.49
C GLY A 376 14.85 11.66 -9.22
N ALA A 377 14.53 10.37 -9.31
CA ALA A 377 14.15 9.56 -8.16
C ALA A 377 15.26 9.46 -7.09
N THR A 378 16.52 9.30 -7.49
CA THR A 378 17.68 9.35 -6.57
C THR A 378 17.69 10.66 -5.77
N VAL A 379 17.51 11.80 -6.43
CA VAL A 379 17.49 13.11 -5.75
C VAL A 379 16.31 13.20 -4.79
N LEU A 380 15.12 12.77 -5.22
CA LEU A 380 13.90 12.79 -4.40
C LEU A 380 14.06 11.91 -3.14
N SER A 381 14.52 10.66 -3.26
CA SER A 381 14.82 9.80 -2.10
C SER A 381 15.94 10.37 -1.23
N GLY A 382 16.93 11.06 -1.82
CA GLY A 382 17.96 11.79 -1.08
C GLY A 382 17.39 12.92 -0.22
N ILE A 383 16.46 13.71 -0.77
CA ILE A 383 15.74 14.77 -0.05
C ILE A 383 14.92 14.16 1.10
N SER A 384 14.21 13.06 0.85
CA SER A 384 13.51 12.30 1.90
C SER A 384 14.46 11.88 3.04
N GLY A 385 15.64 11.35 2.72
CA GLY A 385 16.68 11.00 3.70
C GLY A 385 17.17 12.20 4.51
N ILE A 386 17.33 13.37 3.88
CA ILE A 386 17.70 14.62 4.58
C ILE A 386 16.58 15.06 5.54
N ILE A 387 15.32 15.00 5.11
CA ILE A 387 14.16 15.32 5.97
C ILE A 387 14.12 14.35 7.16
N ALA A 388 14.37 13.05 6.94
CA ALA A 388 14.43 12.05 8.00
C ALA A 388 15.51 12.35 9.06
N LEU A 389 16.65 12.92 8.66
CA LEU A 389 17.68 13.37 9.61
C LEU A 389 17.20 14.52 10.51
N THR A 390 16.27 15.36 10.05
CA THR A 390 15.70 16.44 10.87
C THR A 390 14.80 15.90 11.98
N LEU A 391 14.11 14.77 11.76
CA LEU A 391 13.28 14.11 12.78
C LEU A 391 14.11 13.63 13.98
N ARG A 392 15.31 13.09 13.72
CA ARG A 392 16.25 12.67 14.77
C ARG A 392 16.61 13.81 15.72
N LYS A 393 16.76 15.03 15.19
CA LYS A 393 17.09 16.21 16.01
C LYS A 393 15.92 16.65 16.89
N ILE A 394 14.69 16.55 16.40
CA ILE A 394 13.47 16.94 17.14
C ILE A 394 13.27 16.05 18.36
N THR A 395 13.49 14.74 18.24
CA THR A 395 13.30 13.81 19.36
C THR A 395 14.41 13.89 20.40
N GLN A 396 15.66 14.11 19.98
CA GLN A 396 16.76 14.39 20.91
C GLN A 396 16.53 15.67 21.72
N TYR A 397 15.91 16.69 21.11
CA TYR A 397 15.57 17.94 21.80
C TYR A 397 14.45 17.76 22.83
N LYS A 398 13.38 17.01 22.49
CA LYS A 398 12.28 16.73 23.42
C LYS A 398 12.64 15.78 24.56
N GLY A 399 13.55 14.83 24.34
CA GLY A 399 14.05 13.94 25.40
C GLY A 399 14.78 14.68 26.54
N ASN A 400 15.20 15.93 26.32
CA ASN A 400 15.88 16.78 27.29
C ASN A 400 14.98 17.81 27.99
N ASP A 401 13.68 17.90 27.64
CA ASP A 401 12.74 18.83 28.27
C ASP A 401 11.58 18.07 28.95
N PRO A 402 11.62 17.87 30.28
CA PRO A 402 10.65 17.05 31.02
C PRO A 402 9.24 17.66 31.13
N ARG A 403 8.95 18.78 30.45
CA ARG A 403 7.63 19.46 30.49
C ARG A 403 6.72 19.14 29.29
N ILE A 404 7.15 18.30 28.36
CA ILE A 404 6.43 18.01 27.09
C ILE A 404 6.19 16.49 26.89
N LEU A 405 6.44 15.67 27.91
CA LEU A 405 5.93 14.30 28.04
C LEU A 405 4.75 14.33 29.03
#